data_AF-A0A7X9ETZ9-F1
#
_entry.id   AF-A0A7X9ETZ9-F1
#
_cell.length_a   1.000
_cell.length_b   1.000
_cell.length_c   1.000
_cell.angle_alpha   90.00
_cell.angle_beta   90.00
_cell.angle_gamma   90.00
#
_symmetry.space_group_name_H-M   'P 1'
#
loop_
_entity.id
_entity.type
_entity.pdbx_description
1 polymer ?
#
loop_
_entity_poly.entity_id
_entity_poly.type
_entity_poly.pdbx_seq_one_letter_code
_entity_poly.pdbx_strand_id
1 'polypeptide(L)' 'MPQLNYLFNGSPGSLDQNRILSNDELVIKTKPAVVYIEVVDTTKPLKVATHQGTGFNLDESGMIITNRHVVQSSSLIIVS' A
#
# COMPACT_ATOMS: atom_id res chain seq x y z
N MET A 1 6.81 15.18 -10.55
CA MET A 1 6.49 13.77 -10.27
C MET A 1 7.06 13.45 -8.89
N PRO A 2 6.27 13.12 -7.85
CA PRO A 2 6.82 12.79 -6.55
C PRO A 2 7.44 11.38 -6.57
N GLN A 3 8.57 11.23 -5.87
CA GLN A 3 9.37 10.00 -5.80
C GLN A 3 8.90 9.14 -4.62
N LEU A 4 8.28 7.97 -4.87
CA LEU A 4 7.71 7.08 -3.84
C LEU A 4 8.69 5.99 -3.35
N ASN A 5 9.94 6.04 -3.79
CA ASN A 5 10.95 5.00 -3.53
C ASN A 5 11.33 4.85 -2.04
N TYR A 6 10.96 5.82 -1.20
CA TYR A 6 11.26 5.85 0.23
C TYR A 6 10.39 4.90 1.06
N LEU A 7 9.22 4.52 0.55
CA LEU A 7 8.27 3.69 1.29
C LEU A 7 8.67 2.21 1.37
N PHE A 8 9.56 1.74 0.48
CA PHE A 8 9.77 0.30 0.27
C PHE A 8 11.23 -0.18 0.35
N ASN A 9 12.23 0.68 0.53
CA ASN A 9 13.63 0.26 0.57
C ASN A 9 14.22 0.27 1.99
N GLY A 10 14.44 -0.93 2.53
CA GLY A 10 15.17 -1.16 3.79
C GLY A 10 16.69 -1.12 3.62
N SER A 11 17.26 0.04 3.33
CA SER A 11 18.71 0.31 3.47
C SER A 11 18.98 1.14 4.73
N PRO A 12 20.22 1.19 5.26
CA PRO A 12 20.51 1.87 6.54
C PRO A 12 20.11 3.35 6.62
N GLY A 13 20.01 4.05 5.48
CA GLY A 13 19.48 5.43 5.43
C GLY A 13 17.95 5.54 5.48
N SER A 14 17.23 4.43 5.41
CA SER A 14 15.76 4.34 5.46
C SER A 14 15.22 4.58 6.87
N LEU A 15 15.97 4.24 7.92
CA LEU A 15 15.55 4.48 9.30
C LEU A 15 15.57 5.97 9.64
N ASP A 16 16.61 6.69 9.21
CA ASP A 16 16.71 8.14 9.41
C ASP A 16 15.68 8.90 8.56
N GLN A 17 15.44 8.47 7.32
CA GLN A 17 14.39 9.04 6.48
C GLN A 17 12.99 8.76 7.04
N ASN A 18 12.73 7.55 7.55
CA ASN A 18 11.49 7.25 8.27
C ASN A 18 11.32 8.14 9.50
N ARG A 19 12.40 8.44 10.24
CA ARG A 19 12.35 9.33 11.40
C ARG A 19 12.05 10.77 11.00
N ILE A 20 12.60 11.26 9.89
CA ILE A 20 12.33 12.60 9.35
C ILE A 20 10.88 12.67 8.86
N LEU A 21 10.43 11.70 8.06
CA LEU A 21 9.07 11.62 7.54
C LEU A 21 8.02 11.38 8.63
N SER A 22 8.37 10.71 9.73
CA SER A 22 7.46 10.51 10.87
C SER A 22 7.08 11.82 11.57
N ASN A 23 7.87 12.88 11.40
CA ASN A 23 7.59 14.20 11.95
C ASN A 23 7.01 15.16 10.90
N ASP A 24 6.89 14.73 9.64
CA ASP A 24 6.33 15.54 8.57
C ASP A 24 4.80 15.63 8.73
N GLU A 25 4.28 16.86 8.76
CA GLU A 25 2.87 17.14 8.96
C GLU A 25 1.98 16.50 7.87
N LEU A 26 2.46 16.46 6.62
CA LEU A 26 1.74 15.82 5.52
C LEU A 26 1.65 14.32 5.76
N VAL A 27 2.73 13.68 6.19
CA VAL A 27 2.75 12.24 6.48
C VAL A 27 1.83 11.93 7.66
N ILE A 28 1.91 12.71 8.74
CA ILE A 28 1.04 12.53 9.91
C ILE A 28 -0.44 12.63 9.54
N LYS A 29 -0.80 13.64 8.72
CA LYS A 29 -2.20 13.86 8.29
C LYS A 29 -2.70 12.82 7.30
N THR A 30 -1.85 12.31 6.42
CA THR A 30 -2.26 11.41 5.33
C THR A 30 -2.14 9.93 5.69
N LYS A 31 -1.21 9.53 6.57
CA LYS A 31 -0.96 8.12 6.93
C LYS A 31 -2.22 7.36 7.35
N PRO A 32 -3.17 7.91 8.13
CA PRO A 32 -4.38 7.17 8.52
C PRO A 32 -5.28 6.79 7.34
N ALA A 33 -5.20 7.50 6.21
CA ALA A 33 -5.95 7.18 5.01
C ALA A 33 -5.21 6.20 4.09
N VAL A 34 -3.93 5.90 4.36
CA VAL A 34 -3.16 4.92 3.59
C VAL A 34 -3.43 3.53 4.12
N VAL A 35 -3.85 2.63 3.24
CA VAL A 35 -4.15 1.24 3.57
C VAL A 35 -3.20 0.29 2.86
N TYR A 36 -2.95 -0.84 3.49
CA TYR A 36 -2.28 -1.97 2.88
C TYR A 36 -3.29 -2.82 2.13
N ILE A 37 -2.91 -3.32 0.95
CA ILE A 37 -3.76 -4.17 0.12
C ILE A 37 -3.03 -5.47 -0.15
N GLU A 38 -3.67 -6.58 0.21
CA GLU A 38 -3.27 -7.93 -0.17
C GLU A 38 -4.29 -8.53 -1.12
N VAL A 39 -3.79 -9.14 -2.19
CA VAL A 39 -4.62 -9.72 -3.26
C VAL A 39 -4.27 -11.17 -3.42
N VAL A 40 -5.28 -12.03 -3.31
CA VAL A 40 -5.15 -13.47 -3.47
C VAL A 40 -5.76 -13.87 -4.80
N ASP A 41 -4.94 -14.48 -5.66
CA ASP A 41 -5.39 -15.12 -6.90
C ASP A 41 -5.67 -16.61 -6.63
N THR A 42 -6.95 -16.98 -6.60
CA THR A 42 -7.39 -18.37 -6.39
C THR A 42 -7.62 -19.11 -7.71
N THR A 43 -7.39 -18.49 -8.86
CA THR A 43 -7.58 -19.11 -10.19
C THR A 43 -6.52 -20.17 -10.50
N LYS A 44 -5.41 -20.17 -9.75
CA LYS A 44 -4.32 -21.15 -9.86
C LYS A 44 -4.23 -21.99 -8.58
N PRO A 45 -5.03 -23.05 -8.42
CA PRO A 45 -5.14 -23.82 -7.17
C PRO A 45 -3.83 -24.48 -6.69
N LEU A 46 -2.82 -24.64 -7.56
CA LEU A 46 -1.52 -25.23 -7.22
C LEU A 46 -0.48 -24.21 -6.75
N LYS A 47 -0.72 -22.91 -6.93
CA LYS A 47 0.12 -21.80 -6.45
C LYS A 47 -0.78 -20.61 -6.16
N VAL A 48 -1.18 -20.47 -4.90
CA VAL A 48 -1.80 -19.23 -4.42
C VAL A 48 -0.80 -18.10 -4.65
N ALA A 49 -1.06 -17.26 -5.66
CA ALA A 49 -0.23 -16.11 -5.94
C ALA A 49 -0.80 -14.93 -5.16
N THR A 50 -0.05 -14.48 -4.15
CA THR A 50 -0.35 -13.27 -3.38
C THR A 50 0.36 -12.09 -4.01
N HIS A 51 -0.39 -11.03 -4.32
CA HIS A 51 0.14 -9.74 -4.74
C HIS A 51 -0.14 -8.72 -3.63
N GLN A 52 0.72 -7.72 -3.51
CA GLN A 52 0.65 -6.74 -2.43
C GLN A 52 0.78 -5.35 -3.01
N GLY A 53 0.15 -4.38 -2.36
CA GLY A 53 0.20 -2.98 -2.74
C GLY A 53 -0.33 -2.07 -1.64
N THR A 54 -0.53 -0.81 -2.01
CA THR A 54 -1.12 0.19 -1.13
C THR A 54 -2.33 0.83 -1.82
N GLY A 55 -3.19 1.42 -1.01
CA GLY A 55 -4.28 2.27 -1.48
C GLY A 55 -4.48 3.46 -0.57
N PHE A 56 -5.39 4.34 -0.98
CA PHE A 56 -5.84 5.47 -0.18
C PHE A 56 -7.36 5.39 0.00
N ASN A 57 -7.82 5.42 1.24
CA ASN A 57 -9.23 5.61 1.56
C ASN A 57 -9.61 7.07 1.29
N LEU A 58 -10.61 7.29 0.44
CA LEU A 58 -11.04 8.62 0.01
C LEU A 58 -12.08 9.23 0.93
N ASP A 59 -12.93 8.40 1.54
CA ASP A 59 -14.04 8.86 2.36
C ASP A 59 -14.47 7.81 3.40
N GLU A 60 -15.40 8.21 4.27
CA GLU A 60 -15.91 7.38 5.36
C GLU A 60 -16.76 6.18 4.89
N SER A 61 -17.15 6.15 3.60
CA SER A 61 -17.88 5.00 3.04
C SER A 61 -16.96 3.81 2.75
N GLY A 62 -15.64 4.02 2.81
CA GLY A 62 -14.63 2.98 2.56
C GLY A 62 -14.22 2.87 1.09
N MET A 63 -14.43 3.92 0.29
CA MET A 63 -13.96 3.95 -1.09
C MET A 63 -12.42 4.05 -1.15
N ILE A 64 -11.76 3.05 -1.71
CA ILE A 64 -10.29 2.99 -1.80
C ILE A 64 -9.82 3.12 -3.25
N ILE A 65 -8.86 4.02 -3.49
CA ILE A 65 -8.13 4.09 -4.76
C ILE A 65 -6.81 3.34 -4.65
N THR A 66 -6.53 2.49 -5.64
CA THR A 66 -5.24 1.81 -5.82
C THR A 66 -4.91 1.67 -7.31
N ASN A 67 -3.72 1.16 -7.61
CA ASN A 67 -3.30 0.89 -8.96
C ASN A 67 -3.99 -0.38 -9.50
N ARG A 68 -4.44 -0.33 -10.76
CA ARG A 68 -5.08 -1.48 -11.43
C ARG A 68 -4.22 -2.74 -11.37
N HIS A 69 -2.90 -2.63 -11.53
CA HIS A 69 -2.01 -3.80 -11.51
C HIS A 69 -1.93 -4.50 -10.16
N VAL A 70 -2.33 -3.84 -9.06
CA VAL A 70 -2.40 -4.47 -7.72
C VAL A 70 -3.57 -5.45 -7.67
N VAL A 71 -4.70 -5.11 -8.29
CA VAL A 71 -5.96 -5.86 -8.19
C VAL A 71 -6.34 -6.63 -9.45
N GLN A 72 -5.60 -6.47 -10.54
CA GLN A 72 -5.82 -7.19 -11.79
C GLN A 72 -5.59 -8.69 -11.55
N SER A 73 -6.59 -9.51 -11.87
CA SER A 73 -6.64 -10.96 -11.61
C SER A 73 -6.87 -11.35 -10.14
N SER A 74 -7.44 -10.45 -9.34
CA SER A 74 -7.85 -10.74 -7.96
C SER A 74 -9.07 -11.67 -7.92
N SER A 75 -9.04 -12.65 -7.01
CA SER A 75 -10.23 -13.42 -6.59
C SER A 75 -10.71 -12.97 -5.21
N LEU A 76 -9.78 -12.51 -4.37
CA LEU A 76 -10.03 -11.94 -3.05
C LEU A 76 -9.08 -10.75 -2.83
N ILE A 77 -9.60 -9.67 -2.25
CA ILE A 77 -8.85 -8.49 -1.85
C ILE A 77 -9.06 -8.29 -0.35
N ILE A 78 -7.96 -8.18 0.39
CA ILE A 78 -7.93 -7.90 1.83
C ILE A 78 -7.30 -6.53 2.01
N VAL A 79 -7.92 -5.70 2.86
CA VAL A 79 -7.46 -4.35 3.17
C VAL A 79 -7.21 -4.24 4.68
N SER A 80 -6.07 -3.66 5.07
CA SER A 80 -5.68 -3.46 6.47
C SER A 80 -4.96 -2.14 6.74
#